data_AF-A0A935LD88-F1
#
_entry.id   AF-A0A935LD88-F1
#
_cell.length_a   1.000
_cell.length_b   1.000
_cell.length_c   1.000
_cell.angle_alpha   90.00
_cell.angle_beta   90.00
_cell.angle_gamma   90.00
#
_symmetry.space_group_name_H-M   'P 1'
#
loop_
_entity.id
_entity.type
_entity.pdbx_description
1 polymer ?
#
loop_
_entity_poly.entity_id
_entity_poly.type
_entity_poly.pdbx_seq_one_letter_code
_entity_poly.pdbx_strand_id
1 'polypeptide(L)'
;MKNLETKLFPVLSNALQSASRPMGSAELFALPRIQAYAPNVSRLSAYLDRLWREGHLLRVFAPSVQIDGSTWAYTRKQGDAAFRPLAVRRSALITENDGQVTVEMPRLLISAPGKPPGFDYLEGLKKGLRE
;
A
#
# COMPACT_ATOMS: atom_id res chain seq x y z
N MET A 1 -18.88 -12.91 -12.22
CA MET A 1 -17.55 -12.27 -12.13
C MET A 1 -16.37 -13.16 -12.52
N LYS A 2 -16.48 -14.50 -12.56
CA LYS A 2 -15.36 -15.41 -12.93
C LYS A 2 -14.66 -15.09 -14.26
N ASN A 3 -15.40 -14.70 -15.30
CA ASN A 3 -14.82 -14.37 -16.63
C ASN A 3 -13.92 -13.12 -16.63
N LEU A 4 -14.16 -12.18 -15.71
CA LEU A 4 -13.34 -10.97 -15.59
C LEU A 4 -11.94 -11.36 -15.10
N GLU A 5 -11.87 -12.20 -14.06
CA GLU A 5 -10.62 -12.53 -13.38
C GLU A 5 -9.73 -13.45 -14.21
N THR A 6 -10.32 -14.41 -14.92
CA THR A 6 -9.58 -15.34 -15.79
C THR A 6 -8.91 -14.63 -16.97
N LYS A 7 -9.49 -13.52 -17.45
CA LYS A 7 -8.99 -12.79 -18.63
C LYS A 7 -8.23 -11.51 -18.29
N LEU A 8 -8.62 -10.81 -17.22
CA LEU A 8 -7.99 -9.56 -16.80
C LEU A 8 -6.61 -9.80 -16.18
N PHE A 9 -6.45 -10.85 -15.37
CA PHE A 9 -5.17 -11.11 -14.69
C PHE A 9 -3.99 -11.29 -15.65
N PRO A 10 -4.06 -12.14 -16.70
CA PRO A 10 -2.94 -12.28 -17.65
C PRO A 10 -2.60 -10.97 -18.36
N VAL A 11 -3.61 -10.20 -18.77
CA VAL A 11 -3.43 -8.92 -19.48
C VAL A 11 -2.77 -7.89 -18.56
N LEU A 12 -3.24 -7.81 -17.32
CA LEU A 12 -2.74 -6.89 -16.31
C LEU A 12 -1.31 -7.25 -15.87
N SER A 13 -1.04 -8.55 -15.67
CA SER A 13 0.30 -9.03 -15.36
C SER A 13 1.28 -8.73 -16.49
N ASN A 14 0.88 -8.89 -17.76
CA ASN A 14 1.73 -8.59 -18.91
C ASN A 14 2.00 -7.08 -19.04
N ALA A 15 1.00 -6.25 -18.77
CA ALA A 15 1.15 -4.79 -18.75
C ALA A 15 2.15 -4.36 -17.67
N LEU A 16 1.98 -4.85 -16.44
CA LEU A 16 2.88 -4.57 -15.32
C LEU A 16 4.27 -5.19 -15.48
N GLN A 17 4.40 -6.29 -16.22
CA GLN A 17 5.71 -6.88 -16.54
C GLN A 17 6.47 -6.07 -17.59
N SER A 18 5.77 -5.50 -18.55
CA SER A 18 6.37 -4.66 -19.61
C SER A 18 6.62 -3.23 -19.13
N ALA A 19 6.03 -2.84 -18.01
CA ALA A 19 6.19 -1.51 -17.44
C ALA A 19 7.58 -1.36 -16.80
N SER A 20 8.30 -0.32 -17.19
CA SER A 20 9.60 0.05 -16.59
C SER A 20 9.46 0.72 -15.21
N ARG A 21 8.24 1.09 -14.82
CA ARG A 21 7.93 1.77 -13.57
C ARG A 21 6.60 1.26 -12.99
N PRO A 22 6.38 1.41 -11.67
CA PRO A 22 5.07 1.19 -11.07
C PRO A 22 4.01 2.04 -11.76
N MET A 23 2.86 1.45 -12.08
CA MET A 23 1.78 2.14 -12.78
C MET A 23 0.58 2.39 -11.87
N GLY A 24 -0.04 3.57 -12.03
CA GLY A 24 -1.26 3.96 -11.32
C GLY A 24 -2.50 3.23 -11.83
N SER A 25 -3.59 3.29 -11.06
CA SER A 25 -4.84 2.63 -11.44
C SER A 25 -5.50 3.27 -12.67
N ALA A 26 -5.35 4.59 -12.86
CA ALA A 26 -5.91 5.25 -14.03
C ALA A 26 -5.01 5.06 -15.25
N GLU A 27 -3.69 5.08 -15.07
CA GLU A 27 -2.72 4.77 -16.13
C GLU A 27 -2.93 3.35 -16.69
N LEU A 28 -3.11 2.35 -15.81
CA LEU A 28 -3.46 0.99 -16.23
C LEU A 28 -4.81 0.95 -16.93
N PHE A 29 -5.80 1.69 -16.43
CA PHE A 29 -7.11 1.78 -17.08
C PHE A 29 -7.04 2.49 -18.43
N ALA A 30 -6.06 3.34 -18.71
CA ALA A 30 -5.91 3.97 -20.02
C ALA A 30 -5.49 2.97 -21.12
N LEU A 31 -4.98 1.79 -20.75
CA LEU A 31 -4.59 0.77 -21.71
C LEU A 31 -5.84 0.11 -22.34
N PRO A 32 -6.00 0.13 -23.68
CA PRO A 32 -7.20 -0.38 -24.36
C PRO A 32 -7.50 -1.86 -24.03
N ARG A 33 -6.45 -2.66 -23.87
CA ARG A 33 -6.58 -4.08 -23.50
C ARG A 33 -7.13 -4.27 -22.08
N ILE A 34 -6.87 -3.35 -21.17
CA ILE A 34 -7.40 -3.40 -19.80
C ILE A 34 -8.84 -2.89 -19.77
N GLN A 35 -9.16 -1.81 -20.51
CA GLN A 35 -10.55 -1.31 -20.63
C GLN A 35 -11.50 -2.36 -21.20
N ALA A 36 -11.05 -3.21 -22.12
CA ALA A 36 -11.85 -4.28 -22.69
C ALA A 36 -12.36 -5.29 -21.64
N TYR A 37 -11.68 -5.39 -20.48
CA TYR A 37 -12.03 -6.32 -19.41
C TYR A 37 -12.41 -5.63 -18.10
N ALA A 38 -11.95 -4.40 -17.86
CA ALA A 38 -12.27 -3.64 -16.66
C ALA A 38 -13.41 -2.64 -16.95
N PRO A 39 -14.53 -2.69 -16.22
CA PRO A 39 -15.68 -1.82 -16.50
C PRO A 39 -15.45 -0.34 -16.14
N ASN A 40 -14.55 -0.04 -15.18
CA ASN A 40 -14.12 1.31 -14.84
C ASN A 40 -12.85 1.27 -13.96
N VAL A 41 -12.22 2.43 -13.75
CA VAL A 41 -11.03 2.63 -12.92
C VAL A 41 -11.23 2.13 -11.50
N SER A 42 -12.38 2.41 -10.88
CA SER A 42 -12.66 2.00 -9.49
C SER A 42 -12.69 0.49 -9.31
N ARG A 43 -13.28 -0.24 -10.29
CA ARG A 43 -13.31 -1.70 -10.30
C ARG A 43 -11.92 -2.29 -10.56
N LEU A 44 -11.12 -1.64 -11.41
CA LEU A 44 -9.72 -2.00 -11.61
C LEU A 44 -8.90 -1.79 -10.31
N SER A 45 -9.07 -0.67 -9.62
CA SER A 45 -8.39 -0.38 -8.35
C SER A 45 -8.74 -1.43 -7.29
N ALA A 46 -10.02 -1.74 -7.11
CA ALA A 46 -10.45 -2.77 -6.16
C ALA A 46 -9.87 -4.15 -6.50
N TYR A 47 -9.72 -4.45 -7.79
CA TYR A 47 -9.11 -5.69 -8.26
C TYR A 47 -7.60 -5.72 -8.00
N LEU A 48 -6.88 -4.63 -8.24
CA LEU A 48 -5.46 -4.46 -7.93
C LEU A 48 -5.19 -4.61 -6.43
N ASP A 49 -6.02 -3.99 -5.59
CA ASP A 49 -5.95 -4.14 -4.13
C ASP A 49 -6.11 -5.60 -3.70
N ARG A 50 -7.01 -6.35 -4.34
CA ARG A 50 -7.17 -7.78 -4.08
C ARG A 50 -5.93 -8.57 -4.47
N LEU A 51 -5.38 -8.33 -5.67
CA LEU A 51 -4.17 -9.02 -6.14
C LEU A 51 -2.96 -8.75 -5.26
N TRP A 52 -2.84 -7.53 -4.74
CA TRP A 52 -1.81 -7.17 -3.76
C TRP A 52 -2.01 -7.92 -2.44
N ARG A 53 -3.24 -7.98 -1.90
CA ARG A 53 -3.55 -8.75 -0.67
C ARG A 53 -3.32 -10.26 -0.83
N GLU A 54 -3.52 -10.78 -2.03
CA GLU A 54 -3.23 -12.17 -2.41
C GLU A 54 -1.72 -12.40 -2.67
N GLY A 55 -0.90 -11.35 -2.70
CA GLY A 55 0.55 -11.43 -2.86
C GLY A 55 1.02 -11.59 -4.31
N HIS A 56 0.15 -11.36 -5.29
CA HIS A 56 0.48 -11.42 -6.72
C HIS A 56 1.19 -10.15 -7.21
N LEU A 57 0.92 -9.01 -6.58
CA LEU A 57 1.48 -7.72 -6.94
C LEU A 57 2.17 -7.05 -5.75
N LEU A 58 3.05 -6.11 -6.08
CA LEU A 58 3.63 -5.17 -5.14
C LEU A 58 2.93 -3.82 -5.31
N ARG A 59 2.79 -3.10 -4.21
CA ARG A 59 2.21 -1.76 -4.18
C ARG A 59 3.27 -0.80 -3.67
N VAL A 60 3.38 0.35 -4.32
CA VAL A 60 4.35 1.41 -4.01
C VAL A 60 3.57 2.71 -3.84
N PHE A 61 3.95 3.50 -2.84
CA PHE A 61 3.40 4.83 -2.67
C PHE A 61 3.85 5.72 -3.84
N ALA A 62 2.88 6.24 -4.60
CA ALA A 62 3.13 7.19 -5.66
C ALA A 62 2.58 8.54 -5.19
N PRO A 63 3.44 9.49 -4.77
CA PRO A 63 2.96 10.80 -4.37
C PRO A 63 2.16 11.41 -5.53
N SER A 64 1.03 12.03 -5.18
CA SER A 64 -0.04 12.53 -6.05
C SER A 64 0.39 13.59 -7.10
N VAL A 65 1.69 13.82 -7.26
CA VAL A 65 2.27 14.93 -8.00
C VAL A 65 2.50 14.61 -9.49
N GLN A 66 2.44 13.35 -9.96
CA GLN A 66 2.89 13.09 -11.34
C GLN A 66 2.08 12.15 -12.26
N ILE A 67 1.07 11.39 -11.82
CA ILE A 67 0.54 10.35 -12.74
C ILE A 67 -0.98 10.41 -12.96
N ASP A 68 -1.82 10.57 -11.94
CA ASP A 68 -3.28 10.37 -12.16
C ASP A 68 -4.16 10.59 -10.91
N GLY A 69 -3.62 11.23 -9.86
CA GLY A 69 -4.33 11.38 -8.58
C GLY A 69 -4.48 10.06 -7.79
N SER A 70 -3.94 8.95 -8.29
CA SER A 70 -3.85 7.69 -7.54
C SER A 70 -2.75 7.78 -6.50
N THR A 71 -3.06 7.51 -5.22
CA THR A 71 -2.08 7.46 -4.12
C THR A 71 -1.12 6.27 -4.22
N TRP A 72 -1.50 5.25 -4.99
CA TRP A 72 -0.82 3.96 -5.05
C TRP A 72 -0.55 3.56 -6.50
N ALA A 73 0.67 3.08 -6.73
CA ALA A 73 1.08 2.44 -7.97
C ALA A 73 1.39 0.97 -7.74
N TYR A 74 1.25 0.15 -8.77
CA TYR A 74 1.42 -1.29 -8.71
C TYR A 74 2.54 -1.74 -9.64
N THR A 75 3.27 -2.77 -9.22
CA THR A 75 4.26 -3.44 -10.06
C THR A 75 4.20 -4.94 -9.84
N ARG A 76 4.71 -5.72 -10.79
CA ARG A 76 4.83 -7.17 -10.63
C ARG A 76 5.93 -7.46 -9.62
N LYS A 77 5.73 -8.52 -8.83
CA LYS A 77 6.80 -9.13 -8.05
C LYS A 77 7.81 -9.80 -9.01
N GLN A 78 8.70 -9.03 -9.63
CA GLN A 78 9.87 -9.57 -10.30
C GLN A 78 10.89 -9.97 -9.24
N GLY A 79 11.58 -11.08 -9.46
CA GLY A 79 12.63 -11.59 -8.55
C GLY A 79 13.91 -10.73 -8.55
N ASP A 80 13.84 -9.46 -8.96
CA ASP A 80 14.98 -8.57 -9.11
C ASP A 80 15.23 -7.72 -7.86
N ALA A 81 16.51 -7.62 -7.52
CA ALA A 81 17.07 -7.35 -6.20
C ALA A 81 16.83 -5.93 -5.61
N ALA A 82 16.05 -5.06 -6.24
CA ALA A 82 15.80 -3.69 -5.77
C ALA A 82 14.66 -3.61 -4.73
N PHE A 83 13.72 -4.56 -4.76
CA PHE A 83 12.64 -4.63 -3.78
C PHE A 83 12.84 -5.87 -2.91
N ARG A 84 13.45 -5.69 -1.73
CA ARG A 84 13.60 -6.77 -0.76
C ARG A 84 12.46 -6.69 0.25
N PRO A 85 11.42 -7.53 0.14
CA PRO A 85 10.48 -7.65 1.23
C PRO A 85 11.21 -8.25 2.43
N LEU A 86 11.45 -7.43 3.46
CA LEU A 86 12.03 -7.88 4.72
C LEU A 86 11.05 -8.76 5.48
N ALA A 87 9.75 -8.46 5.37
CA ALA A 87 8.68 -9.32 5.88
C ALA A 87 7.36 -9.07 5.14
N VAL A 88 6.70 -10.15 4.72
CA VAL A 88 5.32 -10.11 4.20
C VAL A 88 4.41 -10.87 5.16
N ARG A 89 3.42 -10.18 5.71
CA ARG A 89 2.34 -10.73 6.54
C ARG A 89 1.01 -10.19 6.04
N ARG A 90 -0.09 -10.92 6.27
CA ARG A 90 -1.45 -10.48 5.85
C ARG A 90 -1.82 -9.08 6.40
N SER A 91 -1.21 -8.68 7.51
CA SER A 91 -1.46 -7.41 8.21
C SER A 91 -0.35 -6.36 8.04
N ALA A 92 0.80 -6.73 7.47
CA ALA A 92 1.98 -5.86 7.42
C ALA A 92 2.90 -6.22 6.24
N LEU A 93 3.33 -5.21 5.51
CA LEU A 93 4.36 -5.31 4.48
C LEU A 93 5.55 -4.47 4.91
N ILE A 94 6.70 -5.10 5.10
CA ILE A 94 7.97 -4.43 5.39
C ILE A 94 8.85 -4.60 4.15
N THR A 95 9.27 -3.48 3.59
CA THR A 95 10.08 -3.42 2.38
C THR A 95 11.29 -2.54 2.62
N GLU A 96 12.40 -2.88 1.99
CA GLU A 96 13.59 -2.05 1.95
C GLU A 96 13.88 -1.68 0.49
N ASN A 97 14.04 -0.39 0.23
CA ASN A 97 14.39 0.14 -1.08
C ASN A 97 15.41 1.27 -0.89
N ASP A 98 16.59 1.17 -1.52
CA ASP A 98 17.66 2.18 -1.45
C ASP A 98 18.03 2.67 -0.03
N GLY A 99 18.05 1.75 0.94
CA GLY A 99 18.34 2.04 2.36
C GLY A 99 17.16 2.64 3.14
N GLN A 100 16.00 2.82 2.50
CA GLN A 100 14.76 3.22 3.15
C GLN A 100 13.91 2.00 3.49
N VAL A 101 13.63 1.82 4.79
CA VAL A 101 12.69 0.79 5.26
C VAL A 101 11.27 1.37 5.32
N THR A 102 10.35 0.76 4.59
CA THR A 102 8.93 1.11 4.58
C THR A 102 8.13 0.01 5.29
N VAL A 103 7.27 0.41 6.23
CA VAL A 103 6.37 -0.49 6.95
C VAL A 103 4.93 -0.09 6.66
N GLU A 104 4.26 -0.83 5.78
CA GLU A 104 2.85 -0.66 5.49
C GLU A 104 1.99 -1.58 6.35
N MET A 105 1.12 -1.01 7.19
CA MET A 105 0.18 -1.75 8.02
C MET A 105 -1.25 -1.19 7.83
N PRO A 106 -2.05 -1.73 6.89
CA PRO A 106 -3.34 -1.15 6.50
C PRO A 106 -4.43 -1.18 7.58
N ARG A 107 -4.21 -1.87 8.71
CA ARG A 107 -5.12 -1.93 9.86
C ARG A 107 -4.38 -1.71 11.18
N LEU A 108 -3.37 -0.85 11.20
CA LEU A 108 -2.64 -0.55 12.43
C LEU A 108 -3.50 0.32 13.36
N LEU A 109 -3.75 -0.18 14.57
CA LEU A 109 -4.26 0.61 15.68
C LEU A 109 -3.14 0.76 16.72
N ILE A 110 -2.69 1.98 16.96
CA ILE A 110 -1.75 2.28 18.04
C ILE A 110 -2.58 2.81 19.21
N SER A 111 -2.58 2.07 20.32
CA SER A 111 -3.12 2.52 21.59
C SER A 111 -1.98 2.57 22.59
N ALA A 112 -1.72 3.76 23.14
CA ALA A 112 -0.74 3.96 24.20
C ALA A 112 -1.47 4.52 25.42
N PRO A 113 -1.15 4.09 26.65
CA PRO A 113 -1.69 4.71 27.85
C PRO A 113 -1.26 6.18 27.87
N GLY A 114 -2.22 7.09 27.74
CA GLY A 114 -1.98 8.51 27.94
C GLY A 114 -1.72 8.75 29.42
N LYS A 115 -0.55 9.34 29.75
CA LYS A 115 -0.39 9.97 31.06
C LYS A 115 -1.49 11.04 31.15
N PRO A 116 -2.44 10.96 32.09
CA PRO A 116 -3.51 11.94 32.16
C PRO A 116 -2.90 13.33 32.37
N PRO A 117 -3.34 14.35 31.60
CA PRO A 117 -2.86 15.72 31.78
C PRO A 117 -3.22 16.16 33.20
N GLY A 118 -2.21 16.36 34.05
CA GLY A 118 -2.39 16.75 35.45
C GLY A 118 -1.70 15.89 36.50
N PHE A 119 -1.11 14.74 36.14
CA PHE A 119 -0.39 13.91 37.12
C PHE A 119 0.83 14.62 37.73
N ASP A 120 1.50 15.49 36.96
CA ASP A 120 2.66 16.27 37.44
C ASP A 120 2.25 17.40 38.40
N TYR A 121 1.03 17.93 38.27
CA TYR A 121 0.51 18.98 39.17
C TYR A 121 0.18 18.41 40.56
N LEU A 122 -0.36 17.20 40.64
CA LEU A 122 -0.69 16.54 41.90
C LEU A 122 0.54 16.03 42.66
N GLU A 123 1.58 15.58 41.95
CA GLU A 123 2.88 15.22 42.53
C GLU A 123 3.58 16.45 43.14
N GLY A 124 3.55 17.60 42.45
CA GLY A 124 4.09 18.87 42.95
C GLY A 124 3.38 19.38 44.20
N LEU A 125 2.04 19.28 44.25
CA LEU A 125 1.25 19.68 45.43
C LEU A 125 1.54 18.82 46.66
N LYS A 126 1.77 17.51 46.49
CA LYS A 126 2.11 16.61 47.61
C LYS A 126 3.52 16.89 48.19
N LYS A 127 4.45 17.38 47.37
CA LYS A 127 5.79 17.79 47.83
C LYS A 127 5.75 19.12 48.58
N GLY A 128 4.95 20.09 48.13
CA GLY A 128 4.82 21.40 48.79
C GLY A 128 4.03 21.40 50.11
N LEU A 129 3.30 20.32 50.43
CA LEU A 129 2.54 20.17 51.68
C LEU A 129 3.32 19.46 52.80
N ARG A 130 4.60 19.13 52.59
CA ARG A 130 5.47 18.46 53.57
C ARG A 130 6.63 19.33 54.09
N GLU A 131 6.62 20.63 53.81
CA GLU A 131 7.53 21.62 54.41
C GLU A 131 6.78 22.49 55.42
#